data_AF-L5MG61-F1
#
_entry.id   AF-L5MG61-F1
#
_cell.length_a   1.000
_cell.length_b   1.000
_cell.length_c   1.000
_cell.angle_alpha   90.00
_cell.angle_beta   90.00
_cell.angle_gamma   90.00
#
_symmetry.space_group_name_H-M   'P 1'
#
loop_
_entity.id
_entity.type
_entity.pdbx_description
1 polymer ?
#
loop_
_entity_poly.entity_id
_entity_poly.type
_entity_poly.pdbx_seq_one_letter_code
_entity_poly.pdbx_strand_id
1 'polypeptide(L)'
;MAAMEPKVICVLLLVFSLALSSLAQVQTETCVMAPSQRSNCGFNGITPDQCTAKGCCFDSTVPGHPWCFYPLSINNVPEGTSMTTQQG
;
A
#
# COMPACT_ATOMS: atom_id res chain seq x y z
N MET A 1 -10.34 -10.95 44.11
CA MET A 1 -9.57 -10.24 43.06
C MET A 1 -8.18 -10.84 43.08
N ALA A 2 -7.84 -11.70 42.11
CA ALA A 2 -6.62 -12.51 42.17
C ALA A 2 -5.37 -11.60 42.16
N ALA A 3 -4.55 -11.68 43.20
CA ALA A 3 -3.25 -11.02 43.27
C ALA A 3 -2.28 -11.80 42.39
N MET A 4 -2.02 -11.32 41.18
CA MET A 4 -1.02 -11.91 40.29
C MET A 4 0.38 -11.42 40.70
N GLU A 5 1.30 -12.36 40.88
CA GLU A 5 2.70 -12.10 41.26
C GLU A 5 3.34 -11.04 40.34
N PRO A 6 4.14 -10.09 40.86
CA PRO A 6 4.79 -9.04 40.05
C PRO A 6 5.58 -9.60 38.87
N LYS A 7 6.15 -10.79 39.07
CA LYS A 7 6.93 -11.54 38.09
C LYS A 7 6.05 -12.06 36.95
N VAL A 8 4.85 -12.56 37.28
CA VAL A 8 3.87 -13.07 36.32
C VAL A 8 3.26 -11.92 35.52
N ILE A 9 3.04 -10.75 36.15
CA ILE A 9 2.66 -9.52 35.45
C ILE A 9 3.70 -9.16 34.40
N CYS A 10 4.98 -9.08 34.77
CA CYS A 10 6.05 -8.73 33.83
C CYS A 10 6.16 -9.73 32.68
N VAL A 11 6.11 -11.03 32.96
CA VAL A 11 6.21 -12.07 31.92
C VAL A 11 5.03 -11.96 30.93
N LEU A 12 3.81 -11.74 31.43
CA LEU A 12 2.64 -11.58 30.56
C LEU A 12 2.72 -10.31 29.70
N LEU A 13 3.17 -9.19 30.26
CA LEU A 13 3.38 -7.95 29.50
C LEU A 13 4.44 -8.12 28.41
N LEU A 14 5.57 -8.76 28.71
CA LEU A 14 6.64 -9.02 27.75
C LEU A 14 6.18 -9.91 26.58
N VAL A 15 5.44 -10.98 26.88
CA VAL A 15 4.88 -11.88 25.85
C VAL A 15 3.87 -11.14 24.97
N PHE A 16 3.02 -10.28 25.57
CA PHE A 16 2.06 -9.48 24.82
C PHE A 16 2.76 -8.47 23.89
N SER A 17 3.80 -7.77 24.36
CA SER A 17 4.59 -6.84 23.55
C SER A 17 5.25 -7.51 22.34
N LEU A 18 5.78 -8.74 22.50
CA LEU A 18 6.39 -9.52 21.43
C LEU A 18 5.35 -10.05 20.42
N ALA A 19 4.13 -10.37 20.88
CA ALA A 19 3.05 -10.81 20.00
C ALA A 19 2.51 -9.64 19.14
N LEU A 20 2.38 -8.44 19.70
CA LEU A 20 1.87 -7.26 18.99
C LEU A 20 2.80 -6.78 17.87
N SER A 21 4.11 -7.07 17.96
CA SER A 21 5.09 -6.64 16.96
C SER A 21 4.90 -7.32 15.60
N SER A 22 4.18 -8.46 15.55
CA SER A 22 4.05 -9.31 14.36
C SER A 22 2.90 -8.92 13.42
N LEU A 23 2.08 -7.92 13.75
CA LEU A 23 0.86 -7.56 12.99
C LEU A 23 1.06 -6.47 11.91
N ALA A 24 2.29 -6.06 11.62
CA ALA A 24 2.56 -5.10 10.56
C ALA A 24 2.53 -5.79 9.19
N GLN A 25 1.33 -6.04 8.64
CA GLN A 25 1.18 -6.33 7.22
C GLN A 25 1.46 -5.04 6.44
N VAL A 26 2.70 -4.91 5.93
CA VAL A 26 3.06 -3.82 5.03
C VAL A 26 2.42 -4.11 3.67
N GLN A 27 1.21 -3.58 3.45
CA GLN A 27 0.65 -3.55 2.10
C GLN A 27 1.46 -2.57 1.26
N THR A 28 2.14 -3.08 0.24
CA THR A 28 2.88 -2.25 -0.72
C THR A 28 1.98 -1.93 -1.91
N GLU A 29 1.95 -0.65 -2.28
CA GLU A 29 1.16 -0.12 -3.39
C GLU A 29 2.10 0.44 -4.47
N THR A 30 1.72 0.29 -5.75
CA THR A 30 2.51 0.79 -6.89
C THR A 30 1.64 1.52 -7.92
N CYS A 31 2.23 2.55 -8.54
CA CYS A 31 1.63 3.32 -9.64
C CYS A 31 2.07 2.85 -11.02
N VAL A 32 2.93 1.81 -11.10
CA VAL A 32 3.47 1.29 -12.35
C VAL A 32 2.52 0.25 -12.94
N MET A 33 1.77 0.64 -13.96
CA MET A 33 0.83 -0.22 -14.70
C MET A 33 0.64 0.28 -16.12
N ALA A 34 0.13 -0.57 -17.01
CA ALA A 34 -0.20 -0.14 -18.37
C ALA A 34 -1.34 0.91 -18.32
N PRO A 35 -1.33 1.94 -19.19
CA PRO A 35 -2.40 2.95 -19.22
C PRO A 35 -3.80 2.34 -19.36
N SER A 36 -3.93 1.25 -20.12
CA SER A 36 -5.18 0.50 -20.31
C SER A 36 -5.71 -0.21 -19.05
N GLN A 37 -4.86 -0.41 -18.06
CA GLN A 37 -5.21 -1.03 -16.77
C GLN A 37 -5.62 0.02 -15.72
N ARG A 38 -5.46 1.31 -16.01
CA ARG A 38 -5.77 2.39 -15.06
C ARG A 38 -7.27 2.43 -14.80
N SER A 39 -7.64 2.23 -13.54
CA SER A 39 -9.00 2.48 -13.06
C SER A 39 -9.10 3.93 -12.57
N ASN A 40 -10.05 4.69 -13.12
CA ASN A 40 -10.21 6.12 -12.79
C ASN A 40 -10.51 6.32 -11.29
N CYS A 41 -9.70 7.15 -10.63
CA CYS A 41 -9.88 7.56 -9.23
C CYS A 41 -10.29 9.04 -9.10
N GLY A 42 -10.40 9.80 -10.18
CA GLY A 42 -10.65 11.24 -10.16
C GLY A 42 -11.82 11.69 -11.03
N PHE A 43 -11.83 13.00 -11.30
CA PHE A 43 -12.75 13.64 -12.23
C PHE A 43 -11.98 14.39 -13.32
N ASN A 44 -12.67 14.80 -14.38
CA ASN A 44 -12.05 15.55 -15.48
C ASN A 44 -11.46 16.88 -14.99
N GLY A 45 -10.19 17.13 -15.28
CA GLY A 45 -9.50 18.36 -14.84
C GLY A 45 -9.00 18.33 -13.39
N ILE A 46 -9.03 17.18 -12.71
CA ILE A 46 -8.42 17.01 -11.38
C ILE A 46 -6.94 17.40 -11.41
N THR A 47 -6.48 18.12 -10.38
CA THR A 47 -5.06 18.50 -10.27
C THR A 47 -4.23 17.33 -9.71
N PRO A 48 -2.90 17.32 -9.92
CA PRO A 48 -2.02 16.32 -9.32
C PRO A 48 -2.19 16.23 -7.80
N ASP A 49 -2.22 17.38 -7.11
CA ASP A 49 -2.34 17.44 -5.65
C ASP A 49 -3.69 16.93 -5.16
N GLN A 50 -4.78 17.22 -5.87
CA GLN A 50 -6.10 16.69 -5.52
C GLN A 50 -6.15 15.16 -5.71
N CYS A 51 -5.48 14.64 -6.74
CA CYS A 51 -5.41 13.20 -6.97
C CYS A 51 -4.61 12.48 -5.88
N THR A 52 -3.41 12.98 -5.56
CA THR A 52 -2.53 12.36 -4.55
C THR A 52 -3.10 12.51 -3.14
N ALA A 53 -3.80 13.61 -2.83
CA ALA A 53 -4.53 13.77 -1.57
C ALA A 53 -5.66 12.74 -1.39
N LYS A 54 -6.19 12.15 -2.47
CA LYS A 54 -7.15 11.03 -2.42
C LYS A 54 -6.46 9.67 -2.26
N GLY A 55 -5.13 9.61 -2.14
CA GLY A 55 -4.36 8.37 -2.08
C GLY A 55 -4.20 7.68 -3.43
N CYS A 56 -4.31 8.43 -4.53
CA CYS A 56 -4.25 7.89 -5.88
C CYS A 56 -3.00 8.34 -6.65
N CYS A 57 -2.69 7.60 -7.71
CA CYS A 57 -1.57 7.87 -8.61
C CYS A 57 -1.98 8.91 -9.65
N PHE A 58 -1.06 9.83 -9.96
CA PHE A 58 -1.25 10.82 -11.03
C PHE A 58 -0.19 10.66 -12.12
N ASP A 59 -0.63 10.53 -13.37
CA ASP A 59 0.24 10.56 -14.55
C ASP A 59 -0.54 11.06 -15.79
N SER A 60 -0.20 12.26 -16.24
CA SER A 60 -0.78 12.92 -17.42
C SER A 60 0.02 12.75 -18.71
N THR A 61 1.08 11.94 -18.72
CA THR A 61 1.94 11.74 -19.89
C THR A 61 1.24 11.00 -21.03
N VAL A 62 0.22 10.19 -20.72
CA VAL A 62 -0.54 9.40 -21.71
C VAL A 62 -1.95 9.97 -21.87
N PRO A 63 -2.32 10.49 -23.06
CA PRO A 63 -3.68 10.94 -23.34
C PRO A 63 -4.66 9.77 -23.53
N GLY A 64 -5.96 10.07 -23.44
CA GLY A 64 -7.03 9.09 -23.66
C GLY A 64 -7.25 8.06 -22.54
N HIS A 65 -6.47 8.14 -21.46
CA HIS A 65 -6.58 7.29 -20.28
C HIS A 65 -6.71 8.16 -19.01
N PRO A 66 -7.21 7.60 -17.90
CA PRO A 66 -7.30 8.36 -16.65
C PRO A 66 -5.93 8.86 -16.19
N TRP A 67 -5.86 10.16 -15.93
CA TRP A 67 -4.66 10.77 -15.35
C TRP A 67 -4.59 10.53 -13.84
N CYS A 68 -5.73 10.46 -13.17
CA CYS A 68 -5.82 10.08 -11.77
C CYS A 68 -6.40 8.66 -11.66
N PHE A 69 -5.64 7.73 -11.10
CA PHE A 69 -5.99 6.31 -11.07
C PHE A 69 -5.59 5.63 -9.76
N TYR A 70 -6.27 4.53 -9.43
CA TYR A 70 -5.97 3.75 -8.24
C TYR A 70 -4.60 3.06 -8.34
N PRO A 71 -3.84 2.95 -7.24
CA PRO A 71 -2.64 2.13 -7.21
C PRO A 71 -2.98 0.63 -7.28
N LEU A 72 -2.00 -0.19 -7.64
CA LEU A 72 -2.08 -1.65 -7.52
C LEU A 72 -1.54 -2.10 -6.17
N SER A 73 -2.24 -2.99 -5.49
CA SER A 73 -1.73 -3.67 -4.29
C SER A 73 -0.90 -4.90 -4.68
N ILE A 74 0.36 -4.96 -4.22
CA ILE A 74 1.31 -6.03 -4.61
C ILE A 74 0.98 -7.41 -3.99
N ASN A 75 0.00 -7.48 -3.09
CA ASN A 75 -0.47 -8.75 -2.50
C ASN A 75 -1.27 -9.65 -3.46
N ASN A 76 -1.62 -9.17 -4.67
CA ASN A 76 -2.46 -9.89 -5.63
C ASN A 76 -1.85 -10.00 -7.05
N VAL A 77 -0.53 -9.81 -7.20
CA VAL A 77 0.13 -9.89 -8.50
C VAL A 77 0.55 -11.34 -8.77
N PRO A 78 -0.04 -12.06 -9.76
CA PRO A 78 0.62 -13.23 -10.31
C PRO A 78 1.97 -12.76 -10.85
N GLU A 79 3.02 -13.34 -10.28
CA GLU A 79 4.45 -13.12 -10.47
C GLU A 79 4.87 -13.15 -11.97
N GLY A 80 4.54 -12.10 -12.72
CA GLY A 80 4.68 -12.10 -14.17
C GLY A 80 5.02 -10.77 -14.86
N THR A 81 5.07 -9.63 -14.15
CA THR A 81 5.32 -8.34 -14.83
C THR A 81 6.32 -7.42 -14.13
N SER A 82 7.08 -7.89 -13.12
CA SER A 82 8.14 -7.05 -12.54
C SER A 82 9.42 -7.80 -12.27
N MET A 83 10.06 -8.25 -13.36
CA MET A 83 11.52 -8.24 -13.48
C MET A 83 11.89 -8.07 -14.96
N THR A 84 11.90 -6.82 -15.43
CA THR A 84 12.89 -6.42 -16.44
C THR A 84 13.60 -5.16 -15.94
N THR A 85 14.48 -5.37 -14.98
CA THR A 85 15.73 -4.62 -14.94
C THR A 85 16.42 -4.86 -16.28
N GLN A 86 16.53 -3.84 -17.11
CA GLN A 86 17.61 -3.77 -18.09
C GLN A 86 18.36 -2.47 -17.83
N GLN A 87 19.49 -2.62 -17.11
CA GLN A 87 20.62 -1.71 -17.16
C GLN A 87 21.15 -1.69 -18.59
N GLY A 88 21.31 -0.50 -19.14
CA GLY A 88 22.15 -0.18 -20.29
C GLY A 88 22.93 1.08 -19.94
#